data_AF-A0A1U7LSK0-F1
#
_entry.id   AF-A0A1U7LSK0-F1
#
_cell.length_a   1.000
_cell.length_b   1.000
_cell.length_c   1.000
_cell.angle_alpha   90.00
_cell.angle_beta   90.00
_cell.angle_gamma   90.00
#
_symmetry.space_group_name_H-M   'P 1'
#
loop_
_entity.id
_entity.type
_entity.pdbx_description
1 polymer ?
#
loop_
_entity_poly.entity_id
_entity_poly.type
_entity_poly.pdbx_seq_one_letter_code
_entity_poly.pdbx_strand_id
1 'polypeptide(L)'
;MSPPPLRTGFHILNLTLPVSQKEMSDAKIPLAWRDSCAGLLIPLNNCRKKSCYLPWKCENERHSYEKCQYEDFQRRSAEVKKARALQIE
;
A
#
# COMPACT_ATOMS: atom_id res chain seq x y z
N MET A 1 -21.00 -19.35 -10.55
CA MET A 1 -20.56 -19.12 -9.15
C MET A 1 -19.36 -20.01 -8.91
N SER A 2 -18.17 -19.40 -8.82
CA SER A 2 -16.89 -20.11 -8.71
C SER A 2 -15.79 -19.09 -8.40
N PRO A 3 -15.58 -18.69 -7.13
CA PRO A 3 -14.47 -17.82 -6.79
C PRO A 3 -13.13 -18.53 -7.07
N PRO A 4 -12.13 -17.87 -7.66
CA PRO A 4 -10.80 -18.46 -7.80
C PRO A 4 -10.18 -18.70 -6.41
N PRO A 5 -9.28 -19.69 -6.28
CA PRO A 5 -8.78 -20.10 -4.97
C PRO A 5 -8.08 -18.97 -4.23
N LEU A 6 -8.40 -18.81 -2.94
CA LEU A 6 -7.70 -17.91 -2.04
C LEU A 6 -6.22 -18.30 -2.01
N ARG A 7 -5.35 -17.39 -2.46
CA ARG A 7 -3.90 -17.63 -2.57
C ARG A 7 -3.28 -17.60 -1.17
N THR A 8 -3.34 -18.73 -0.48
CA THR A 8 -2.77 -18.93 0.85
C THR A 8 -1.26 -18.69 0.83
N GLY A 9 -0.81 -17.68 1.57
CA GLY A 9 0.61 -17.35 1.66
C GLY A 9 0.88 -16.04 2.41
N PHE A 10 1.78 -16.13 3.39
CA PHE A 10 2.47 -15.01 4.04
C PHE A 10 1.57 -13.90 4.67
N HIS A 11 0.76 -14.24 5.66
CA HIS A 11 0.10 -13.28 6.59
C HIS A 11 1.12 -12.74 7.62
N ILE A 12 2.18 -12.10 7.13
CA ILE A 12 3.35 -11.64 7.91
C ILE A 12 3.41 -10.11 7.98
N LEU A 13 3.70 -9.63 9.19
CA LEU A 13 4.25 -8.30 9.46
C LEU A 13 3.42 -7.09 8.95
N ASN A 14 2.17 -7.01 9.42
CA ASN A 14 1.45 -5.75 9.75
C ASN A 14 1.42 -4.58 8.73
N LEU A 15 1.54 -4.81 7.42
CA LEU A 15 1.31 -3.75 6.41
C LEU A 15 -0.13 -3.74 5.87
N THR A 16 -1.02 -3.16 6.69
CA THR A 16 -2.36 -2.64 6.30
C THR A 16 -3.42 -3.68 5.90
N LEU A 17 -4.67 -3.23 5.75
CA LEU A 17 -5.79 -4.11 5.35
C LEU A 17 -5.67 -4.46 3.85
N PRO A 18 -5.68 -5.75 3.47
CA PRO A 18 -5.56 -6.16 2.08
C PRO A 18 -6.82 -5.75 1.29
N VAL A 19 -6.66 -4.75 0.42
CA VAL A 19 -7.72 -4.25 -0.46
C VAL A 19 -7.69 -4.98 -1.80
N SER A 20 -8.86 -5.41 -2.29
CA SER A 20 -8.93 -6.21 -3.51
C SER A 20 -8.64 -5.40 -4.78
N GLN A 21 -8.25 -6.09 -5.85
CA GLN A 21 -8.02 -5.44 -7.14
C GLN A 21 -9.28 -4.76 -7.69
N LYS A 22 -10.46 -5.25 -7.33
CA LYS A 22 -11.74 -4.60 -7.67
C LYS A 22 -11.90 -3.28 -6.91
N GLU A 23 -11.71 -3.27 -5.59
CA GLU A 23 -11.82 -2.05 -4.78
C GLU A 23 -10.82 -0.97 -5.20
N MET A 24 -9.57 -1.33 -5.53
CA MET A 24 -8.61 -0.39 -6.11
C MET A 24 -9.07 0.23 -7.44
N SER A 25 -9.80 -0.54 -8.24
CA SER A 25 -10.32 -0.09 -9.54
C SER A 25 -11.57 0.79 -9.37
N ASP A 26 -12.49 0.38 -8.50
CA ASP A 26 -13.71 1.13 -8.18
C ASP A 26 -13.39 2.47 -7.49
N ALA A 27 -12.36 2.49 -6.62
CA ALA A 27 -11.79 3.70 -6.02
C ALA A 27 -10.93 4.55 -7.00
N LYS A 28 -10.74 4.09 -8.24
CA LYS A 28 -10.00 4.74 -9.33
C LYS A 28 -8.54 5.06 -8.98
N ILE A 29 -7.85 4.17 -8.27
CA ILE A 29 -6.42 4.33 -7.93
C ILE A 29 -5.58 4.21 -9.22
N PRO A 30 -4.67 5.17 -9.53
CA PRO A 30 -3.74 5.06 -10.66
C PRO A 30 -2.76 3.91 -10.48
N LEU A 31 -2.29 3.28 -11.56
CA LEU A 31 -1.45 2.07 -11.51
C LEU A 31 -0.21 2.21 -10.63
N ALA A 32 0.45 3.38 -10.64
CA ALA A 32 1.64 3.67 -9.83
C ALA A 32 1.43 3.63 -8.31
N TRP A 33 0.17 3.65 -7.85
CA TRP A 33 -0.20 3.62 -6.43
C TRP A 33 -1.02 2.37 -6.05
N ARG A 34 -1.01 1.32 -6.90
CA ARG A 34 -1.61 0.00 -6.62
C ARG A 34 -0.61 -0.94 -5.95
N ASP A 35 0.04 -0.40 -4.93
CA ASP A 35 1.00 -1.09 -4.06
C ASP A 35 0.31 -1.73 -2.84
N SER A 36 1.10 -2.38 -1.98
CA SER A 36 0.61 -2.99 -0.72
C SER A 36 -0.06 -1.99 0.23
N CYS A 37 0.23 -0.68 0.11
CA CYS A 37 -0.30 0.38 0.95
C CYS A 37 -1.57 1.04 0.38
N ALA A 38 -2.05 0.61 -0.79
CA ALA A 38 -3.24 1.15 -1.46
C ALA A 38 -4.51 1.14 -0.58
N GLY A 39 -4.61 0.21 0.38
CA GLY A 39 -5.69 0.16 1.36
C GLY A 39 -5.80 1.40 2.25
N LEU A 40 -4.69 2.09 2.55
CA LEU A 40 -4.69 3.37 3.28
C LEU A 40 -4.90 4.59 2.37
N LEU A 41 -4.58 4.46 1.07
CA LEU A 41 -4.77 5.55 0.11
C LEU A 41 -6.26 5.85 -0.15
N ILE A 42 -7.14 4.84 -0.05
CA ILE A 42 -8.60 5.02 -0.19
C ILE A 42 -9.18 5.94 0.90
N PRO A 43 -9.04 5.69 2.22
CA PRO A 43 -9.54 6.58 3.26
C PRO A 43 -8.87 7.96 3.21
N LEU A 44 -7.55 8.04 2.94
CA LEU A 44 -6.85 9.32 2.76
C LEU A 44 -7.45 10.16 1.62
N ASN A 45 -7.69 9.57 0.46
CA ASN A 45 -8.29 10.29 -0.68
C ASN A 45 -9.77 10.65 -0.43
N ASN A 46 -10.51 9.82 0.32
CA ASN A 46 -11.88 10.14 0.73
C ASN A 46 -11.92 11.30 1.74
N CYS A 47 -10.97 11.33 2.69
CA CYS A 47 -10.83 12.45 3.62
C CYS A 47 -10.43 13.73 2.87
N ARG A 48 -9.40 13.69 2.01
CA ARG A 48 -8.95 14.83 1.18
C ARG A 48 -10.09 15.45 0.35
N LYS A 49 -10.93 14.62 -0.27
CA LYS A 49 -12.12 15.11 -1.00
C LYS A 49 -13.14 15.80 -0.09
N LYS A 50 -13.41 15.24 1.10
CA LYS A 50 -14.31 15.85 2.10
C LYS A 50 -13.75 17.13 2.73
N SER A 51 -12.43 17.25 2.84
CA SER A 51 -11.75 18.41 3.44
C SER A 51 -11.30 19.47 2.42
N CYS A 52 -11.71 19.36 1.14
CA CYS A 52 -11.25 20.22 0.05
C CYS A 52 -9.71 20.33 -0.04
N TYR A 53 -9.00 19.24 0.25
CA TYR A 53 -7.55 19.12 0.25
C TYR A 53 -6.80 20.09 1.19
N LEU A 54 -7.48 20.61 2.24
CA LEU A 54 -6.83 21.45 3.25
C LEU A 54 -5.69 20.70 3.96
N PRO A 55 -4.46 21.27 4.03
CA PRO A 55 -3.26 20.52 4.43
C PRO A 55 -3.18 20.22 5.94
N TRP A 56 -3.97 20.89 6.78
CA TRP A 56 -4.10 20.61 8.23
C TRP A 56 -5.25 19.64 8.56
N LYS A 57 -5.74 18.88 7.56
CA LYS A 57 -6.77 17.86 7.70
C LYS A 57 -6.28 16.55 7.08
N CYS A 58 -6.79 15.43 7.61
CA CYS A 58 -6.40 14.07 7.21
C CYS A 58 -4.95 13.69 7.57
N GLU A 59 -4.37 14.33 8.59
CA GLU A 59 -2.97 14.12 9.00
C GLU A 59 -2.69 12.68 9.48
N ASN A 60 -3.64 12.07 10.20
CA ASN A 60 -3.48 10.69 10.69
C ASN A 60 -3.48 9.69 9.53
N GLU A 61 -4.40 9.86 8.58
CA GLU A 61 -4.51 9.05 7.37
C GLU A 61 -3.29 9.26 6.45
N ARG A 62 -2.81 10.50 6.35
CA ARG A 62 -1.61 10.87 5.59
C ARG A 62 -0.37 10.21 6.17
N HIS A 63 -0.12 10.40 7.46
CA HIS A 63 1.05 9.85 8.14
C HIS A 63 1.02 8.31 8.16
N SER A 64 -0.15 7.69 8.31
CA SER A 64 -0.28 6.22 8.22
C SER A 64 0.11 5.69 6.84
N TYR A 65 -0.32 6.36 5.77
CA TYR A 65 0.03 5.98 4.40
C TYR A 65 1.53 6.19 4.11
N GLU A 66 2.08 7.34 4.51
CA GLU A 66 3.51 7.67 4.37
C GLU A 66 4.40 6.67 5.13
N LYS A 67 4.00 6.29 6.35
CA LYS A 67 4.70 5.26 7.14
C LYS A 67 4.72 3.91 6.41
N CYS A 68 3.58 3.45 5.88
CA CYS A 68 3.51 2.19 5.12
C CYS A 68 4.45 2.21 3.90
N GLN A 69 4.46 3.31 3.14
CA GLN A 69 5.35 3.48 1.98
C GLN A 69 6.84 3.47 2.39
N TYR A 70 7.17 4.05 3.53
CA TYR A 70 8.53 4.04 4.08
C TYR A 70 8.98 2.64 4.52
N GLU A 71 8.10 1.88 5.18
CA GLU A 71 8.35 0.49 5.59
C GLU A 71 8.51 -0.45 4.37
N ASP A 72 7.69 -0.27 3.33
CA ASP A 72 7.85 -0.99 2.06
C ASP A 72 9.14 -0.62 1.31
N PHE A 73 9.52 0.67 1.31
CA PHE A 73 10.80 1.13 0.74
C PHE A 73 12.00 0.53 1.48
N GLN A 74 11.96 0.44 2.82
CA GLN A 74 13.00 -0.24 3.60
C GLN A 74 13.10 -1.73 3.24
N ARG A 75 11.96 -2.42 3.15
CA ARG A 75 11.87 -3.84 2.73
C ARG A 75 12.52 -4.06 1.36
N ARG A 76 12.11 -3.30 0.33
CA ARG A 76 12.71 -3.38 -1.02
C ARG A 76 14.18 -2.99 -1.04
N SER A 77 14.60 -2.02 -0.23
CA SER A 77 16.02 -1.64 -0.09
C SER A 77 16.86 -2.77 0.51
N ALA A 78 16.32 -3.55 1.45
CA ALA A 78 16.98 -4.75 1.98
C ALA A 78 17.04 -5.90 0.96
N GLU A 79 16.00 -6.08 0.16
CA GLU A 79 15.96 -7.06 -0.94
C GLU A 79 17.02 -6.74 -2.02
N VAL A 80 17.13 -5.48 -2.45
CA VAL A 80 18.16 -5.02 -3.40
C VAL A 80 19.58 -5.19 -2.84
N LYS A 81 19.79 -4.93 -1.54
CA LYS A 81 21.10 -5.17 -0.88
C LYS A 81 21.48 -6.65 -0.89
N LYS A 82 20.53 -7.55 -0.56
CA LYS A 82 20.76 -9.00 -0.61
C LYS A 82 21.05 -9.49 -2.02
N ALA A 83 20.26 -9.06 -3.01
CA ALA A 83 20.46 -9.42 -4.42
C ALA A 83 21.84 -8.99 -4.95
N ARG A 84 22.34 -7.81 -4.54
CA ARG A 84 23.68 -7.35 -4.92
C ARG A 84 24.83 -8.11 -4.25
N ALA A 85 24.63 -8.60 -3.02
CA ALA A 85 25.64 -9.45 -2.36
C ALA A 85 25.77 -10.79 -3.10
N LEU A 86 24.64 -11.44 -3.40
CA LEU A 86 24.54 -12.69 -4.17
C LEU A 86 24.94 -12.56 -5.67
N GLN A 87 25.41 -11.38 -6.10
CA GLN A 87 25.95 -11.12 -7.44
C GLN A 87 27.48 -10.94 -7.44
N ILE A 88 28.11 -11.02 -6.26
CA ILE A 88 29.57 -10.89 -6.05
C ILE A 88 30.17 -12.26 -5.63
N GLU A 89 29.32 -13.21 -5.24
CA GLU A 89 29.62 -14.62 -4.94
C GLU A 89 29.51 -15.51 -6.20
#